data_AF-H0Q0Z2-F1
#
_entry.id   AF-H0Q0Z2-F1
#
_cell.length_a   1.000
_cell.length_b   1.000
_cell.length_c   1.000
_cell.angle_alpha   90.00
_cell.angle_beta   90.00
_cell.angle_gamma   90.00
#
_symmetry.space_group_name_H-M   'P 1'
#
loop_
_entity.id
_entity.type
_entity.pdbx_description
1 polymer ?
#
loop_
_entity_poly.entity_id
_entity_poly.type
_entity_poly.pdbx_seq_one_letter_code
_entity_poly.pdbx_strand_id
1 'polypeptide(L)' 'MARITIEDCLKRIPNRFQLTLAATYRARQITIGSTPQVELDKSDKDKPTVIALREIAAGKVGLEVLNRGQA' A
#
# COMPACT_ATOMS: atom_id res chain seq x y z
N MET A 1 3.25 13.84 8.02
CA MET A 1 4.32 13.20 7.22
C MET A 1 4.93 12.07 8.01
N ALA A 2 4.15 11.01 8.19
CA ALA A 2 4.50 9.98 9.14
C ALA A 2 5.46 8.96 8.49
N ARG A 3 6.60 8.77 9.18
CA ARG A 3 7.84 8.10 8.80
C ARG A 3 7.62 6.58 8.58
N ILE A 4 7.08 6.19 7.42
CA ILE A 4 7.06 4.79 6.98
C ILE A 4 8.40 4.45 6.31
N THR A 5 9.01 3.33 6.71
CA THR A 5 10.28 2.88 6.11
C THR A 5 10.04 1.75 5.11
N ILE A 6 10.91 1.64 4.11
CA ILE A 6 10.86 0.55 3.13
C ILE A 6 11.14 -0.80 3.81
N GLU A 7 11.91 -0.81 4.90
CA GLU A 7 12.27 -2.01 5.65
C GLU A 7 11.05 -2.75 6.19
N ASP A 8 10.03 -2.01 6.67
CA ASP A 8 8.80 -2.61 7.16
C ASP A 8 7.95 -3.23 6.03
N CYS A 9 8.01 -2.65 4.84
CA CYS A 9 7.36 -3.20 3.67
C CYS A 9 8.07 -4.45 3.14
N LEU A 10 9.41 -4.46 3.20
CA LEU A 10 10.23 -5.59 2.75
C LEU A 10 10.08 -6.84 3.62
N LYS A 11 9.75 -6.68 4.91
CA LYS A 11 9.38 -7.81 5.79
C LYS A 11 8.14 -8.57 5.28
N ARG A 12 7.28 -7.90 4.51
CA ARG A 12 6.04 -8.47 3.97
C ARG A 12 6.21 -8.94 2.54
N ILE A 13 6.83 -8.11 1.70
CA ILE A 13 7.11 -8.41 0.30
C ILE A 13 8.62 -8.30 0.09
N PRO A 14 9.39 -9.41 0.11
CA PRO A 14 10.84 -9.35 0.01
C PRO A 14 11.32 -8.89 -1.37
N ASN A 15 10.50 -9.05 -2.41
CA ASN A 15 10.80 -8.60 -3.76
C ASN A 15 10.42 -7.13 -3.96
N ARG A 16 11.43 -6.27 -4.15
CA ARG A 16 11.28 -4.82 -4.36
C ARG A 16 10.45 -4.45 -5.59
N PHE A 17 10.54 -5.24 -6.67
CA PHE A 17 9.75 -5.00 -7.88
C PHE A 17 8.27 -5.29 -7.65
N GLN A 18 7.98 -6.43 -7.01
CA GLN A 18 6.61 -6.79 -6.66
C GLN A 18 6.02 -5.83 -5.62
N LEU A 19 6.83 -5.38 -4.66
CA LEU A 19 6.44 -4.36 -3.69
C LEU A 19 6.01 -3.07 -4.39
N THR A 20 6.82 -2.59 -5.34
CA THR A 20 6.54 -1.36 -6.09
C THR A 20 5.24 -1.51 -6.89
N LEU A 21 5.07 -2.64 -7.61
CA LEU A 21 3.86 -2.93 -8.37
C LEU A 21 2.60 -2.99 -7.48
N ALA A 22 2.68 -3.70 -6.34
CA ALA A 22 1.58 -3.83 -5.41
C ALA A 22 1.18 -2.47 -4.81
N ALA A 23 2.17 -1.67 -4.42
CA ALA A 23 1.96 -0.33 -3.90
C ALA A 23 1.32 0.60 -4.95
N THR A 24 1.78 0.58 -6.21
CA THR A 24 1.20 1.37 -7.29
C THR A 24 -0.25 0.97 -7.58
N TYR A 25 -0.53 -0.32 -7.66
CA TYR A 25 -1.89 -0.79 -7.94
C TYR A 25 -2.84 -0.42 -6.80
N ARG A 26 -2.42 -0.61 -5.55
CA ARG A 26 -3.23 -0.24 -4.38
C ARG A 26 -3.41 1.28 -4.29
N ALA A 27 -2.37 2.07 -4.50
CA ALA A 27 -2.48 3.53 -4.55
C ALA A 27 -3.49 3.99 -5.61
N ARG A 28 -3.53 3.32 -6.78
CA ARG A 28 -4.52 3.60 -7.82
C ARG A 28 -5.95 3.32 -7.35
N GLN A 29 -6.18 2.21 -6.65
CA GLN A 29 -7.49 1.90 -6.07
C GLN A 29 -7.95 2.97 -5.09
N ILE A 30 -7.05 3.44 -4.22
CA ILE A 30 -7.34 4.50 -3.25
C ILE A 30 -7.69 5.80 -3.99
N THR A 31 -6.95 6.14 -5.05
CA THR A 31 -7.25 7.32 -5.90
C THR A 31 -8.61 7.22 -6.59
N ILE A 32 -9.07 6.01 -6.94
CA ILE A 32 -10.39 5.77 -7.54
C ILE A 32 -11.52 5.86 -6.48
N GLY A 33 -11.19 5.96 -5.20
CA GLY A 33 -12.17 6.06 -4.09
C GLY A 33 -12.34 4.78 -3.29
N SER A 34 -11.44 3.79 -3.44
CA SER A 34 -11.43 2.59 -2.60
C SER A 34 -11.13 2.98 -1.15
N THR A 35 -11.88 2.41 -0.22
CA THR A 35 -11.73 2.71 1.21
C THR A 35 -10.35 2.24 1.70
N PRO A 36 -9.54 3.12 2.29
CA PRO A 36 -8.28 2.73 2.91
C PRO A 36 -8.56 1.90 4.17
N GLN A 37 -7.80 0.81 4.35
CA GLN A 37 -7.95 -0.13 5.47
C GLN A 37 -7.09 0.23 6.69
N VAL A 38 -6.33 1.32 6.59
CA VAL A 38 -5.55 1.88 7.69
C VAL A 38 -6.24 3.16 8.14
N GLU A 39 -6.26 3.39 9.45
CA GLU A 39 -6.76 4.63 10.03
C GLU A 39 -5.96 5.81 9.48
N LEU A 40 -6.58 6.55 8.57
CA LEU A 40 -6.11 7.86 8.17
C LEU A 40 -6.42 8.79 9.33
N ASP A 41 -5.39 9.17 10.09
CA ASP A 41 -5.55 10.33 10.97
C ASP A 41 -6.03 11.48 10.10
N LYS A 42 -7.22 12.00 10.39
CA LYS A 42 -7.92 12.99 9.55
C LYS A 42 -7.10 14.26 9.30
N SER A 43 -5.99 14.44 10.03
CA SER A 43 -5.05 15.55 9.91
C SER A 43 -3.89 15.30 8.92
N ASP A 44 -3.56 14.04 8.59
CA ASP A 44 -2.48 13.71 7.66
C ASP A 44 -3.03 13.63 6.23
N LYS A 45 -2.77 14.66 5.42
CA LYS A 45 -2.94 14.68 3.96
C LYS A 45 -1.92 13.75 3.28
N ASP A 46 -1.86 12.50 3.69
CA ASP A 46 -0.95 11.54 3.11
C ASP A 46 -1.34 11.23 1.66
N LYS A 47 -0.34 11.18 0.78
CA LYS A 47 -0.54 10.80 -0.62
C LYS A 47 -1.03 9.34 -0.68
N PRO A 48 -1.85 8.96 -1.68
CA PRO A 48 -2.35 7.59 -1.83
C PRO A 48 -1.25 6.52 -1.87
N THR A 49 -0.05 6.88 -2.35
CA THR A 49 1.13 6.01 -2.33
C THR A 49 1.64 5.73 -0.91
N VAL A 50 1.62 6.71 -0.01
CA VAL A 50 2.04 6.54 1.39
C VAL A 50 1.02 5.68 2.14
N ILE A 51 -0.26 5.86 1.85
CA ILE A 51 -1.35 5.05 2.42
C ILE A 51 -1.22 3.59 2.00
N ALA A 52 -0.95 3.34 0.71
CA ALA A 52 -0.73 1.98 0.20
C ALA A 52 0.49 1.30 0.86
N LEU A 53 1.60 2.03 1.05
CA LEU A 53 2.78 1.49 1.73
C LEU A 53 2.51 1.19 3.22
N ARG A 54 1.69 2.00 3.89
CA ARG A 54 1.24 1.73 5.26
C ARG A 54 0.39 0.48 5.35
N GLU A 55 -0.54 0.30 4.42
CA GLU A 55 -1.37 -0.91 4.35
C GLU A 55 -0.53 -2.17 4.12
N ILE A 56 0.50 -2.07 3.27
CA ILE A 56 1.44 -3.17 3.03
C ILE A 56 2.26 -3.47 4.28
N ALA A 57 2.85 -2.47 4.93
CA ALA A 57 3.61 -2.67 6.17
C ALA A 57 2.75 -3.27 7.30
N ALA A 58 1.51 -2.81 7.42
CA ALA A 58 0.52 -3.34 8.37
C ALA A 58 0.05 -4.77 8.02
N GLY A 59 0.41 -5.30 6.84
CA GLY A 59 -0.01 -6.62 6.37
C GLY A 59 -1.49 -6.71 6.00
N LYS A 60 -2.15 -5.57 5.77
CA LYS A 60 -3.54 -5.51 5.28
C LYS A 60 -3.62 -5.76 3.78
N VAL A 61 -2.55 -5.41 3.07
CA VAL A 61 -2.44 -5.52 1.62
C VAL A 61 -1.17 -6.30 1.27
N GLY A 62 -1.32 -7.37 0.48
CA GLY A 62 -0.22 -8.24 0.06
C GLY A 62 -0.09 -8.40 -1.44
N LEU A 63 0.61 -9.44 -1.87
CA LEU A 63 0.79 -9.81 -3.29
C LEU A 63 -0.53 -10.17 -3.99
N GLU A 64 -1.58 -10.47 -3.23
CA GLU A 64 -2.92 -10.80 -3.73
C GLU A 64 -3.51 -9.70 -4.63
N VAL A 65 -3.11 -8.45 -4.42
CA VAL A 65 -3.53 -7.33 -5.25
C VAL A 65 -3.06 -7.46 -6.71
N LEU A 66 -1.93 -8.13 -6.93
CA LEU A 66 -1.36 -8.33 -8.26
C LEU A 66 -2.05 -9.45 -9.04
N ASN A 67 -2.69 -10.41 -8.36
CA ASN A 67 -3.33 -11.56 -9.00
C ASN A 67 -4.74 -11.27 -9.53
N ARG A 68 -5.39 -10.16 -9.11
CA ARG A 68 -6.78 -9.85 -9.51
C ARG A 68 -6.97 -9.46 -10.99
N GLY A 69 -5.88 -9.31 -11.76
CA GLY A 69 -5.92 -9.06 -13.20
C GLY A 69 -5.74 -10.30 -14.08
N GLN A 70 -5.59 -11.49 -13.49
CA GLN A 70 -5.49 -12.76 -14.19
C GLN A 70 -6.79 -13.56 -13.99
N ALA A 71 -7.87 -13.10 -14.64
CA ALA A 71 -9.12 -13.82 -14.78
C ALA A 71 -9.64 -13.63 -16.21
#